data_AF-R1FUN3-F1
#
_entry.id   AF-R1FUN3-F1
#
_cell.length_a   1.000
_cell.length_b   1.000
_cell.length_c   1.000
_cell.angle_alpha   90.00
_cell.angle_beta   90.00
_cell.angle_gamma   90.00
#
_symmetry.space_group_name_H-M   'P 1'
#
loop_
_entity.id
_entity.type
_entity.pdbx_description
1 polymer ?
#
loop_
_entity_poly.entity_id
_entity_poly.type
_entity_poly.pdbx_seq_one_letter_code
_entity_poly.pdbx_strand_id
1 'polypeptide(L)' 'MLCVVTLDHCHTQEGTVHWDFAALGWSPDQRCTVHDEVSGEIFEWGRHAYVKLDPHRSVAHIGSAGPA' A
#
# COMPACT_ATOMS: atom_id res chain seq x y z
N MET A 1 8.60 -1.63 -6.10
CA MET A 1 8.32 -1.90 -4.68
C MET A 1 7.78 -0.63 -4.05
N LEU A 2 6.68 -0.73 -3.32
CA LEU A 2 6.06 0.37 -2.58
C LEU A 2 5.95 -0.03 -1.12
N CYS A 3 6.25 0.89 -0.20
CA CYS A 3 6.16 0.62 1.24
C CYS A 3 5.28 1.66 1.92
N VAL A 4 4.36 1.18 2.77
CA VAL A 4 3.59 2.01 3.69
C VAL A 4 3.85 1.50 5.09
N VAL A 5 4.27 2.38 6.01
CA VAL A 5 4.73 2.00 7.35
C VAL A 5 4.05 2.88 8.38
N THR A 6 3.58 2.28 9.48
CA THR A 6 3.14 3.06 10.64
C THR A 6 4.36 3.46 11.46
N LEU A 7 4.38 4.72 11.91
CA LEU A 7 5.37 5.22 12.87
C LEU A 7 4.83 5.22 14.30
N ASP A 8 3.54 4.93 14.48
CA ASP A 8 2.93 4.69 15.78
C ASP A 8 3.03 3.20 16.10
N HIS A 9 3.78 2.88 17.16
CA HIS A 9 4.00 1.50 17.61
C HIS A 9 2.89 0.99 18.55
N CYS A 10 2.00 1.87 19.01
CA CYS A 10 0.97 1.55 19.99
C CYS A 10 -0.41 1.46 19.35
N HIS A 11 -0.75 2.38 18.45
CA HIS A 11 -2.13 2.51 17.97
C HIS A 11 -2.27 2.20 16.49
N THR A 12 -3.42 1.64 16.14
CA THR A 12 -3.83 1.47 14.74
C THR A 12 -3.93 2.82 14.06
N GLN A 13 -3.35 2.93 12.87
CA GLN A 13 -3.42 4.11 12.01
C GLN A 13 -4.11 3.76 10.70
N GLU A 14 -4.98 4.64 10.23
CA GLU A 14 -5.66 4.49 8.94
C GLU A 14 -5.68 5.79 8.16
N GLY A 15 -5.73 5.68 6.83
CA GLY A 15 -5.75 6.84 5.96
C GLY A 15 -5.77 6.47 4.49
N THR A 16 -5.75 7.49 3.64
CA THR A 16 -5.62 7.32 2.19
C THR A 16 -4.21 7.71 1.77
N VAL A 17 -3.49 6.77 1.16
CA VAL A 17 -2.21 7.06 0.50
C VAL A 17 -2.50 7.57 -0.90
N HIS A 18 -1.90 8.71 -1.22
CA HIS A 18 -1.98 9.34 -2.53
C HIS A 18 -0.67 9.08 -3.27
N TRP A 19 -0.70 8.16 -4.23
CA TRP A 19 0.48 7.80 -5.00
C TRP A 19 0.68 8.76 -6.18
N ASP A 20 1.94 9.09 -6.45
CA ASP A 20 2.32 9.75 -7.68
C ASP A 20 2.53 8.71 -8.79
N PHE A 21 1.44 8.35 -9.47
CA PHE A 21 1.48 7.37 -10.55
C PHE A 21 2.31 7.84 -11.75
N ALA A 22 2.40 9.15 -12.00
CA ALA A 22 3.24 9.68 -13.06
C ALA A 22 4.72 9.45 -12.76
N ALA A 23 5.15 9.69 -11.52
CA ALA A 23 6.51 9.39 -11.08
C ALA A 23 6.84 7.89 -11.08
N LEU A 24 5.83 7.03 -10.94
CA LEU A 24 5.96 5.57 -11.00
C LEU A 24 5.87 5.00 -12.44
N GLY A 25 5.61 5.85 -13.44
CA GLY A 25 5.45 5.43 -14.83
C GLY A 25 4.13 4.71 -15.14
N TRP A 26 3.09 4.94 -14.33
CA TRP A 26 1.77 4.31 -14.46
C TRP A 26 0.72 5.28 -14.99
N SER A 27 -0.32 4.73 -15.64
CA SER A 27 -1.46 5.53 -16.08
C SER A 27 -2.28 6.02 -14.88
N PRO A 28 -2.83 7.25 -14.88
CA PRO A 28 -3.65 7.77 -13.79
C PRO A 28 -4.86 6.89 -13.43
N ASP A 29 -5.41 6.18 -14.42
CA ASP A 29 -6.59 5.30 -14.29
C ASP A 29 -6.19 3.83 -14.06
N GLN A 30 -4.90 3.53 -13.99
CA GLN A 30 -4.39 2.19 -13.77
C GLN A 30 -4.78 1.68 -12.38
N ARG A 31 -5.04 0.37 -12.29
CA ARG A 31 -5.08 -0.36 -11.02
C ARG A 31 -3.94 -1.36 -11.04
N CYS A 32 -3.26 -1.49 -9.91
CA CYS A 32 -2.16 -2.43 -9.74
C CYS A 32 -2.57 -3.47 -8.72
N THR A 33 -2.36 -4.74 -9.06
CA THR A 33 -2.40 -5.82 -8.09
C THR A 33 -1.10 -5.78 -7.29
N VAL A 34 -1.23 -5.62 -5.98
CA VAL A 34 -0.12 -5.49 -5.04
C VAL A 34 -0.13 -6.70 -4.13
N HIS A 35 0.94 -7.49 -4.18
CA HIS A 35 1.17 -8.55 -3.21
C HIS A 35 1.95 -7.95 -2.03
N ASP A 36 1.38 -8.03 -0.83
CA ASP A 36 2.03 -7.60 0.40
C ASP A 36 2.92 -8.71 0.93
N GLU A 37 4.22 -8.51 0.84
CA GLU A 37 5.22 -9.49 1.28
C GLU A 37 5.26 -9.66 2.81
N VAL A 38 4.61 -8.77 3.58
CA VAL A 38 4.53 -8.88 5.05
C VAL A 38 3.41 -9.82 5.48
N SER A 39 2.20 -9.64 4.95
CA SER A 39 1.02 -10.43 5.32
C SER A 39 0.68 -11.57 4.35
N GLY A 40 1.20 -11.53 3.12
CA GLY A 40 0.79 -12.38 1.99
C GLY A 40 -0.55 -11.99 1.36
N GLU A 41 -1.17 -10.90 1.82
CA GLU A 41 -2.44 -10.43 1.27
C GLU A 41 -2.24 -9.79 -0.11
N ILE A 42 -3.27 -9.87 -0.95
CA ILE A 42 -3.29 -9.22 -2.26
C ILE A 42 -4.26 -8.05 -2.21
N PHE A 43 -3.80 -6.88 -2.61
CA PHE A 43 -4.58 -5.65 -2.67
C PHE A 43 -4.70 -5.15 -4.12
N GLU A 44 -5.80 -4.45 -4.42
CA GLU A 44 -5.89 -3.62 -5.62
C GLU A 44 -5.63 -2.16 -5.23
N TRP A 45 -4.52 -1.59 -5.69
CA TRP A 45 -4.22 -0.18 -5.47
C TRP A 45 -4.39 0.62 -6.75
N GLY A 46 -5.22 1.66 -6.67
CA GLY A 46 -5.22 2.77 -7.63
C GLY A 46 -4.41 3.95 -7.09
N ARG A 47 -4.54 5.11 -7.73
CA ARG A 47 -3.86 6.36 -7.31
C ARG A 47 -4.14 6.74 -5.85
N HIS A 48 -5.32 6.38 -5.35
CA HIS A 48 -5.75 6.58 -3.98
C HIS A 48 -6.01 5.23 -3.34
N ALA A 49 -5.23 4.87 -2.33
CA ALA A 49 -5.33 3.59 -1.64
C ALA A 49 -5.68 3.80 -0.17
N TYR A 50 -6.79 3.25 0.29
CA TYR A 50 -7.07 3.18 1.73
C TYR A 50 -6.16 2.14 2.37
N VAL A 51 -5.55 2.51 3.49
CA VAL A 51 -4.66 1.65 4.27
C VAL A 51 -5.05 1.71 5.74
N LYS A 52 -4.88 0.57 6.43
CA LYS A 52 -5.05 0.46 7.87
C LYS A 52 -3.97 -0.45 8.42
N LEU A 53 -3.11 0.11 9.26
CA LEU A 53 -2.00 -0.60 9.89
C LEU A 53 -2.25 -0.70 11.38
N ASP A 54 -2.39 -1.93 11.86
CA ASP A 54 -2.43 -2.27 13.28
C ASP A 54 -1.05 -2.78 13.69
N PRO A 55 -0.27 -2.04 14.51
CA PRO A 55 1.09 -2.44 14.87
C PRO A 55 1.16 -3.78 15.60
N HIS A 56 0.07 -4.29 16.16
CA HIS A 56 0.01 -5.62 16.77
C HIS A 56 -0.24 -6.76 15.77
N ARG A 57 -0.66 -6.45 14.53
CA ARG A 57 -0.90 -7.42 13.44
C ARG A 57 0.12 -7.27 12.31
N SER A 58 0.31 -6.05 11.81
CA SER A 58 1.32 -5.72 10.79
C SER A 58 1.70 -4.24 10.88
N VAL A 59 3.00 -3.97 10.99
CA VAL A 59 3.56 -2.61 11.05
C VAL A 59 3.72 -1.96 9.67
N ALA A 60 3.64 -2.74 8.60
CA ALA A 60 3.86 -2.26 7.25
C ALA A 60 3.12 -3.09 6.19
N HIS A 61 2.86 -2.45 5.06
CA HIS A 61 2.59 -3.13 3.80
C HIS A 61 3.81 -2.93 2.88
N ILE A 62 4.41 -4.02 2.43
CA ILE A 62 5.52 -4.00 1.47
C ILE A 62 5.03 -4.64 0.18
N GLY A 63 4.63 -3.79 -0.75
CA GLY A 63 3.99 -4.16 -1.99
C GLY A 63 4.97 -4.38 -3.14
N SER A 64 4.92 -5.55 -3.76
CA SER A 64 5.38 -5.75 -5.13
C SER A 64 4.21 -5.43 -6.07
N ALA A 65 4.35 -4.39 -6.89
CA ALA A 65 3.32 -3.95 -7.82
C ALA A 65 3.73 -4.34 -9.25
N GLY A 66 2.93 -5.19 -9.88
CA GLY A 66 3.02 -5.51 -11.30
C GLY A 66 1.85 -4.91 -12.08
N PRO A 67 1.97 -4.77 -13.41
CA PRO A 67 0.78 -4.57 -14.24
C PRO A 67 -0.18 -5.74 -14.03
N ALA A 68 -1.47 -5.42 -13.86
CA ALA A 68 -2.55 -6.41 -13.75
C ALA A 68 -2.76 -7.15 -15.09
#